data_AF-A0A9P0GQ04-F1
#
_entry.id   AF-A0A9P0GQ04-F1
#
_cell.length_a   1.000
_cell.length_b   1.000
_cell.length_c   1.000
_cell.angle_alpha   90.00
_cell.angle_beta   90.00
_cell.angle_gamma   90.00
#
_symmetry.space_group_name_H-M   'P 1'
#
loop_
_entity.id
_entity.type
_entity.pdbx_description
1 polymer ?
#
loop_
_entity_poly.entity_id
_entity_poly.type
_entity_poly.pdbx_seq_one_letter_code
_entity_poly.pdbx_strand_id
1 'polypeptide(L)'
;MFHRNGPYIGQPRGYGFVTYMRKEDAISAKKALHNLLVGQKNIVVTSAHTVNNDELDKPRREEVIIPALAMSKEAKKTNRISQIQAIEAKLKLMEKKQEDELKINDTVATKKPFIAPHQTINRTQTISSNGGGSTSGKWASSKVRDKYNKPYAKSKMRR
;
A
#
# COMPACT_ATOMS: atom_id res chain seq x y z
N MET A 1 7.57 -1.38 26.61
CA MET A 1 8.41 -2.05 25.60
C MET A 1 8.53 -1.15 24.37
N PHE A 2 9.73 -0.97 23.81
CA PHE A 2 9.97 -0.02 22.73
C PHE A 2 10.63 -0.69 21.51
N HIS A 3 10.49 -0.08 20.34
CA HIS A 3 11.29 -0.47 19.17
C HIS A 3 12.75 -0.05 19.39
N ARG A 4 13.70 -0.97 19.21
CA ARG A 4 15.15 -0.71 19.41
C ARG A 4 15.86 -0.25 18.15
N ASN A 5 15.28 -0.50 16.97
CA ASN A 5 15.89 -0.22 15.67
C ASN A 5 14.78 0.16 14.66
N GLY A 6 15.17 0.73 13.52
CA GLY A 6 14.27 1.08 12.42
C GLY A 6 13.53 2.42 12.61
N PRO A 7 12.59 2.75 11.71
CA PRO A 7 11.94 4.06 11.67
C PRO A 7 11.11 4.38 12.92
N TYR A 8 10.65 3.36 13.65
CA TYR A 8 9.85 3.50 14.87
C TYR A 8 10.68 3.46 16.16
N ILE A 9 12.02 3.52 16.08
CA ILE A 9 12.91 3.45 17.25
C ILE A 9 12.47 4.42 18.35
N GLY A 10 12.39 3.92 19.59
CA GLY A 10 11.94 4.69 20.76
C GLY A 10 10.42 4.84 20.87
N GLN A 11 9.63 4.48 19.86
CA GLN A 11 8.16 4.45 20.00
C GLN A 11 7.71 3.22 20.80
N PRO A 12 6.62 3.34 21.59
CA PRO A 12 6.07 2.23 22.36
C PRO A 12 5.44 1.18 21.44
N ARG A 13 5.61 -0.10 21.78
CA ARG A 13 5.08 -1.22 20.98
C ARG A 13 3.57 -1.45 21.13
N GLY A 14 2.90 -0.67 21.99
CA GLY A 14 1.45 -0.83 22.23
C GLY A 14 1.07 -1.94 23.21
N TYR A 15 2.03 -2.54 23.93
CA TYR A 15 1.77 -3.51 24.99
C TYR A 15 2.81 -3.42 26.12
N GLY A 16 2.47 -4.02 27.26
CA GLY A 16 3.33 -4.13 28.44
C GLY A 16 2.96 -5.35 29.27
N PHE A 17 3.75 -5.59 30.31
CA PHE A 17 3.52 -6.67 31.28
C PHE A 17 3.42 -6.06 32.67
N VAL A 18 2.46 -6.54 33.45
CA VAL A 18 2.23 -6.11 34.82
C VAL A 18 2.27 -7.36 35.70
N THR A 19 3.06 -7.30 36.76
CA THR A 19 3.16 -8.38 37.75
C THR A 19 2.46 -7.93 39.02
N TYR A 20 1.43 -8.66 39.41
CA TYR A 20 0.74 -8.46 40.69
C TYR A 20 1.44 -9.26 41.79
N MET A 21 1.37 -8.78 43.03
CA MET A 21 1.88 -9.51 44.19
C MET A 21 1.05 -10.77 44.47
N ARG A 22 -0.27 -10.68 44.32
CA ARG A 22 -1.21 -11.77 44.57
C ARG A 22 -1.89 -12.21 43.29
N LYS A 23 -2.21 -13.50 43.21
CA LYS A 23 -2.87 -14.09 42.04
C LYS A 23 -4.32 -13.60 41.91
N GLU A 24 -5.02 -13.41 43.03
CA GLU A 24 -6.42 -12.98 43.04
C GLU A 24 -6.56 -11.59 42.42
N ASP A 25 -5.64 -10.68 42.72
CA ASP A 25 -5.62 -9.31 42.18
C ASP A 25 -5.46 -9.33 40.65
N ALA A 26 -4.62 -10.22 40.12
CA ALA A 26 -4.44 -10.37 38.68
C ALA A 26 -5.71 -10.89 37.98
N ILE A 27 -6.43 -11.83 38.59
CA ILE A 27 -7.69 -12.36 38.05
C ILE A 27 -8.76 -11.27 38.06
N SER A 28 -8.87 -10.54 39.16
CA SER A 28 -9.81 -9.42 39.31
C SER A 28 -9.55 -8.33 38.28
N ALA A 29 -8.28 -7.90 38.15
CA ALA A 29 -7.87 -6.89 37.17
C ALA A 29 -8.14 -7.34 35.73
N LYS A 30 -7.84 -8.60 35.38
CA LYS A 30 -8.16 -9.15 34.06
C LYS A 30 -9.66 -9.06 33.78
N LYS A 31 -10.51 -9.46 34.74
CA LYS A 31 -11.97 -9.43 34.58
C LYS A 31 -12.51 -8.02 34.38
N ALA A 32 -11.96 -7.04 35.10
CA ALA A 32 -12.43 -5.66 35.07
C ALA A 32 -11.92 -4.87 33.86
N LEU A 33 -10.67 -5.11 33.43
CA LEU A 33 -9.98 -4.26 32.45
C LEU A 33 -9.95 -4.86 31.04
N HIS A 34 -10.21 -6.15 30.87
CA HIS A 34 -10.23 -6.76 29.55
C HIS A 34 -11.38 -6.20 28.69
N ASN A 35 -11.06 -5.80 27.46
CA ASN A 35 -11.96 -5.11 26.51
C ASN A 35 -12.49 -3.76 26.97
N LEU A 36 -11.85 -3.13 27.96
CA LEU A 36 -12.19 -1.77 28.37
C LEU A 36 -11.75 -0.75 27.30
N LEU A 37 -12.61 0.20 26.96
CA LEU A 37 -12.27 1.31 26.06
C LEU A 37 -11.35 2.31 26.77
N VAL A 38 -10.14 2.51 26.24
CA VAL A 38 -9.16 3.47 26.75
C VAL A 38 -8.76 4.42 25.62
N GLY A 39 -9.20 5.67 25.74
CA GLY A 39 -9.02 6.67 24.68
C GLY A 39 -9.79 6.29 23.42
N GLN A 40 -9.09 5.86 22.38
CA GLN A 40 -9.68 5.50 21.08
C GLN A 40 -9.67 3.98 20.80
N LYS A 41 -9.14 3.15 21.71
CA LYS A 41 -8.95 1.72 21.48
C LYS A 41 -9.34 0.91 22.71
N ASN A 42 -9.82 -0.30 22.49
CA ASN A 42 -10.05 -1.25 23.57
C ASN A 42 -8.72 -1.89 23.98
N ILE A 43 -8.50 -2.04 25.28
CA ILE A 43 -7.34 -2.75 25.82
C ILE A 43 -7.67 -4.23 25.98
N VAL A 44 -6.67 -5.08 25.76
CA VAL A 44 -6.79 -6.53 25.92
C VAL A 44 -5.84 -6.97 27.03
N VAL A 45 -6.41 -7.59 28.07
CA VAL A 45 -5.65 -8.15 29.20
C VAL A 45 -5.70 -9.67 29.14
N THR A 46 -4.55 -10.31 28.99
CA THR A 46 -4.39 -11.76 28.89
C THR A 46 -3.36 -12.26 29.90
N SER A 47 -3.40 -13.57 30.20
CA SER A 47 -2.40 -14.19 31.07
C SER A 47 -1.07 -14.29 30.32
N ALA A 48 0.03 -13.92 30.96
CA ALA A 48 1.35 -13.97 30.33
C ALA A 48 1.89 -15.39 30.11
N HIS A 49 1.36 -16.40 30.82
CA HIS A 49 1.80 -17.79 30.70
C HIS A 49 1.22 -18.53 29.48
N THR A 50 0.21 -17.96 28.81
CA THR A 50 -0.55 -18.63 27.74
C THR A 50 -0.60 -17.79 26.48
N VAL A 51 0.51 -17.14 26.12
CA VAL A 51 0.67 -16.59 24.77
C VAL A 51 0.99 -17.72 23.81
N ASN A 52 -0.04 -18.46 23.39
CA ASN A 52 0.03 -19.16 22.11
C ASN A 52 0.23 -18.08 21.04
N ASN A 53 1.36 -18.11 20.33
CA ASN A 53 1.68 -17.16 19.27
C ASN A 53 0.62 -17.18 18.14
N ASP A 54 -0.23 -18.20 18.11
CA ASP A 54 -1.27 -18.44 17.11
C ASP A 54 -2.34 -17.34 17.04
N GLU A 55 -2.57 -16.55 18.10
CA GLU A 55 -3.55 -15.45 18.07
C GLU A 55 -3.00 -14.19 17.36
N LEU A 56 -1.67 -14.07 17.22
CA LEU A 56 -1.04 -13.00 16.44
C LEU A 56 -1.18 -13.20 14.93
N ASP A 57 -1.55 -14.41 14.51
CA ASP A 57 -1.84 -14.77 13.11
C ASP A 57 -3.33 -14.67 12.76
N LYS A 58 -4.18 -14.12 13.64
CA LYS A 58 -5.56 -13.82 13.26
C LYS A 58 -5.53 -12.80 12.10
N PRO A 59 -5.99 -13.17 10.90
CA PRO A 59 -5.91 -12.29 9.74
C PRO A 59 -6.67 -11.00 10.03
N ARG A 60 -5.97 -9.87 9.87
CA ARG A 60 -6.52 -8.52 9.95
C ARG A 60 -7.78 -8.42 9.10
N ARG A 61 -8.91 -8.23 9.77
CA ARG A 61 -10.18 -7.69 9.23
C ARG A 61 -10.75 -8.54 8.09
N GLU A 62 -11.98 -9.03 8.28
CA GLU A 62 -12.80 -9.56 7.18
C GLU A 62 -12.63 -8.65 5.96
N GLU A 63 -12.15 -9.23 4.86
CA GLU A 63 -11.84 -8.48 3.64
C GLU A 63 -13.12 -7.76 3.21
N VAL A 64 -13.09 -6.43 3.20
CA VAL A 64 -14.17 -5.64 2.64
C VAL A 64 -14.27 -6.04 1.18
N ILE A 65 -15.30 -6.80 0.83
CA ILE A 65 -15.58 -7.19 -0.55
C ILE A 65 -16.02 -5.93 -1.30
N ILE A 66 -15.05 -5.24 -1.88
CA ILE A 66 -15.30 -4.15 -2.81
C ILE A 66 -15.50 -4.80 -4.19
N PRO A 67 -16.67 -4.67 -4.83
CA PRO A 67 -16.97 -5.33 -6.11
C PRO A 67 -15.93 -5.07 -7.21
N ALA A 68 -15.24 -3.91 -7.17
CA ALA A 68 -14.18 -3.57 -8.11
C ALA A 68 -12.85 -4.34 -7.92
N LEU A 69 -12.59 -4.89 -6.72
CA LEU A 69 -11.38 -5.68 -6.42
C LEU A 69 -11.62 -7.19 -6.47
N ALA A 70 -12.88 -7.63 -6.55
CA ALA A 70 -13.27 -9.04 -6.62
C ALA A 70 -12.78 -9.76 -7.90
N MET A 71 -12.36 -9.01 -8.93
CA MET A 71 -11.80 -9.58 -10.15
C MET A 71 -10.31 -9.96 -10.02
N SER A 72 -9.62 -9.57 -8.95
CA SER A 72 -8.19 -9.81 -8.79
C SER A 72 -7.86 -10.54 -7.49
N LYS A 73 -8.31 -11.79 -7.35
CA LYS A 73 -7.53 -12.93 -6.78
C LYS A 73 -8.46 -14.04 -6.32
N GLU A 74 -8.37 -15.17 -7.01
CA GLU A 74 -8.34 -16.45 -6.30
C GLU A 74 -7.21 -17.28 -6.92
N ALA A 75 -6.01 -17.21 -6.33
CA ALA A 75 -4.98 -18.22 -6.57
C ALA A 75 -5.34 -19.48 -5.77
N LYS A 76 -6.49 -20.09 -6.08
CA LYS A 76 -6.78 -21.46 -5.68
C LYS A 76 -5.83 -22.36 -6.49
N LYS A 77 -5.24 -23.37 -5.83
CA LYS A 77 -4.47 -24.42 -6.51
C LYS A 77 -5.39 -25.04 -7.57
N THR A 78 -5.19 -24.71 -8.85
CA THR A 78 -6.05 -25.18 -9.93
C THR A 78 -5.94 -26.71 -10.02
N ASN A 79 -7.05 -27.40 -10.35
CA ASN A 79 -7.06 -28.86 -10.47
C ASN A 79 -5.94 -29.34 -11.40
N ARG A 80 -5.33 -30.51 -11.14
CA ARG A 80 -4.20 -31.05 -11.93
C ARG A 80 -4.47 -31.06 -13.44
N ILE A 81 -5.70 -31.42 -13.84
CA ILE A 81 -6.16 -31.39 -15.24
C ILE A 81 -6.10 -29.98 -15.83
N SER A 82 -6.49 -28.96 -15.07
CA SER A 82 -6.44 -27.56 -15.51
C SER A 82 -5.01 -27.05 -15.63
N GLN A 83 -4.09 -27.49 -14.77
CA GLN A 83 -2.66 -27.16 -14.90
C GLN A 83 -2.06 -27.78 -16.16
N ILE A 84 -2.37 -29.04 -16.45
CA ILE A 84 -1.92 -29.73 -17.66
C ILE A 84 -2.40 -28.99 -18.91
N GLN A 85 -3.70 -28.67 -18.99
CA GLN A 85 -4.26 -27.91 -20.12
C GLN A 85 -3.63 -26.52 -20.28
N ALA A 86 -3.37 -25.81 -19.18
CA ALA A 86 -2.72 -24.51 -19.22
C ALA A 86 -1.28 -24.60 -19.77
N ILE A 87 -0.55 -25.66 -19.42
CA ILE A 87 0.80 -25.93 -19.94
C ILE A 87 0.73 -26.29 -21.44
N GLU A 88 -0.16 -27.20 -21.84
CA GLU A 88 -0.35 -27.60 -23.25
C GLU A 88 -0.72 -26.41 -24.14
N ALA A 89 -1.67 -25.57 -23.69
CA ALA A 89 -2.06 -24.38 -24.42
C ALA A 89 -0.91 -23.38 -24.56
N LYS A 90 -0.09 -23.22 -23.51
CA LYS A 90 1.10 -22.36 -23.54
C LYS A 90 2.17 -22.89 -24.48
N LEU A 91 2.43 -24.19 -24.48
CA LEU A 91 3.37 -24.84 -25.40
C LEU A 91 2.94 -24.64 -26.86
N LYS A 92 1.66 -24.87 -27.16
CA LYS A 92 1.09 -24.65 -28.50
C LYS A 92 1.23 -23.20 -28.97
N LEU A 93 1.06 -22.24 -28.07
CA LEU A 93 1.30 -20.82 -28.38
C LEU A 93 2.78 -20.53 -28.63
N MET A 94 3.69 -21.16 -27.89
CA MET A 94 5.13 -21.02 -28.11
C MET A 94 5.58 -21.64 -29.43
N GLU A 95 5.05 -22.82 -29.79
CA GLU A 95 5.29 -23.45 -31.09
C GLU A 95 4.79 -22.57 -32.23
N LYS A 96 3.54 -22.11 -32.15
CA LYS A 96 2.99 -21.21 -33.18
C LYS A 96 3.76 -19.88 -33.26
N LYS A 97 4.15 -19.31 -32.12
CA LYS A 97 4.95 -18.08 -32.08
C LYS A 97 6.34 -18.30 -32.69
N GLN A 98 6.94 -19.47 -32.49
CA GLN A 98 8.21 -19.85 -33.10
C GLN A 98 8.08 -19.98 -34.63
N GLU A 99 6.96 -20.47 -35.14
CA GLU A 99 6.65 -20.48 -36.58
C GLU A 99 6.43 -19.07 -37.15
N ASP A 100 5.77 -18.18 -36.39
CA ASP A 100 5.55 -16.78 -36.78
C ASP A 100 6.85 -15.92 -36.70
N GLU A 101 7.81 -16.28 -35.85
CA GLU A 101 9.10 -15.57 -35.68
C GLU A 101 10.23 -16.08 -36.61
N LEU A 102 10.04 -17.16 -37.38
CA LEU A 102 11.02 -17.66 -38.36
C LEU A 102 10.91 -17.06 -39.77
N LYS A 103 10.22 -15.91 -39.92
CA LYS A 103 10.34 -15.05 -41.11
C LYS A 103 11.12 -13.79 -40.78
N ILE A 104 12.45 -13.91 -40.74
CA ILE A 104 13.41 -12.82 -40.52
C ILE A 104 13.49 -11.83 -41.72
N ASN A 105 12.60 -11.89 -42.71
CA ASN A 105 12.66 -10.98 -43.87
C ASN A 105 11.32 -10.44 -44.39
N ASP A 106 10.25 -10.34 -43.58
CA ASP A 106 9.15 -9.43 -43.94
C ASP A 106 9.39 -8.05 -43.33
N THR A 107 10.19 -7.31 -44.09
CA THR A 107 10.64 -5.95 -43.86
C THR A 107 9.56 -5.02 -43.29
N VAL A 108 9.84 -4.44 -42.12
CA VAL A 108 9.23 -3.18 -41.63
C VAL A 108 9.47 -2.00 -42.62
N ALA A 109 10.26 -2.22 -43.69
CA ALA A 109 10.60 -1.22 -44.69
C ALA A 109 9.48 -0.85 -45.69
N THR A 110 8.35 -1.57 -45.74
CA THR A 110 7.26 -1.26 -46.70
C THR A 110 5.98 -0.70 -46.09
N LYS A 111 5.85 -0.60 -44.77
CA LYS A 111 4.70 0.08 -44.16
C LYS A 111 5.03 1.56 -43.94
N LYS A 112 4.46 2.43 -44.79
CA LYS A 112 4.45 3.88 -44.57
C LYS A 112 3.92 4.15 -43.15
N PRO A 113 4.62 4.94 -42.31
CA PRO A 113 4.10 5.30 -41.00
C PRO A 113 2.80 6.08 -41.21
N PHE A 114 1.70 5.56 -40.65
CA PHE A 114 0.43 6.27 -40.59
C PHE A 114 0.56 7.36 -39.52
N ILE A 115 1.05 8.52 -39.93
CA ILE A 115 1.03 9.74 -39.10
C ILE A 115 -0.41 10.23 -39.12
N ALA A 116 -1.18 9.94 -38.07
CA ALA A 116 -2.44 10.61 -37.83
C ALA A 116 -2.13 12.05 -37.35
N PRO A 117 -2.56 13.10 -38.07
CA PRO A 117 -2.51 14.45 -37.53
C PRO A 117 -3.48 14.53 -36.35
N HIS A 118 -2.92 14.81 -35.18
CA HIS A 118 -3.67 15.22 -33.99
C HIS A 118 -4.39 16.52 -34.32
N GLN A 119 -5.72 16.47 -34.51
CA GLN A 119 -6.51 17.71 -34.53
C GLN A 119 -6.69 18.19 -33.09
N THR A 120 -5.81 19.09 -32.66
CA THR A 120 -6.14 20.05 -31.61
C THR A 120 -7.05 21.10 -32.22
N ILE A 121 -8.36 20.98 -32.02
CA ILE A 121 -9.28 22.11 -32.21
C ILE A 121 -9.97 22.35 -30.88
N ASN A 122 -9.38 23.28 -30.14
CA ASN A 122 -10.09 24.11 -29.20
C ASN A 122 -11.22 24.82 -29.98
N ARG A 123 -12.47 24.47 -29.69
CA ARG A 123 -13.63 25.29 -30.04
C ARG A 123 -14.34 25.69 -28.75
N THR A 124 -13.69 26.57 -28.00
CA THR A 124 -14.41 27.43 -27.05
C THR A 124 -15.10 28.51 -27.87
N GLN A 125 -16.43 28.55 -27.76
CA GLN A 125 -17.20 29.63 -28.35
C GLN A 125 -16.88 30.94 -27.63
N THR A 126 -16.74 31.95 -28.47
CA THR A 126 -16.48 33.35 -28.19
C THR A 126 -17.70 34.04 -27.59
N ILE A 127 -17.51 34.77 -26.48
CA ILE A 127 -18.21 36.04 -26.23
C ILE A 127 -17.16 37.05 -25.76
N SER A 128 -17.08 38.15 -26.52
CA SER A 128 -16.22 39.32 -26.33
C SER A 128 -16.45 40.06 -25.02
N SER A 129 -15.38 40.56 -24.40
CA SER A 129 -15.15 42.02 -24.30
C SER A 129 -13.86 42.37 -23.52
N ASN A 130 -13.12 43.31 -24.12
CA ASN A 130 -12.25 44.34 -23.55
C ASN A 130 -11.05 43.98 -22.65
N GLY A 131 -9.86 44.18 -23.24
CA GLY A 131 -9.00 45.31 -22.84
C GLY A 131 -7.82 45.03 -21.91
N GLY A 132 -6.61 45.29 -22.41
CA GLY A 132 -5.45 45.69 -21.60
C GLY A 132 -4.39 44.63 -21.39
N GLY A 133 -3.33 44.68 -22.19
CA GLY A 133 -2.12 43.88 -21.99
C GLY A 133 -1.19 44.44 -20.91
N SER A 134 -0.51 43.55 -20.20
CA SER A 134 0.83 43.79 -19.66
C SER A 134 1.46 42.45 -19.29
N THR A 135 2.59 42.17 -19.93
CA THR A 135 3.50 41.06 -19.66
C THR A 135 4.19 41.27 -18.31
N SER A 136 3.96 40.39 -17.34
CA SER A 136 4.84 40.25 -16.18
C SER A 136 5.02 38.77 -15.84
N GLY A 137 6.06 38.16 -16.40
CA GLY A 137 6.60 36.93 -15.85
C GLY A 137 7.18 37.20 -14.48
N LYS A 138 6.80 36.37 -13.50
CA LYS A 138 7.52 35.98 -12.28
C LYS A 138 6.51 35.45 -11.26
N TRP A 139 6.45 34.12 -11.11
CA TRP A 139 5.97 33.52 -9.88
C TRP A 139 7.12 32.70 -9.32
N ALA A 140 7.61 33.20 -8.20
CA ALA A 140 8.70 32.64 -7.43
C ALA A 140 8.35 31.23 -6.94
N SER A 141 9.35 30.36 -6.94
CA SER A 141 9.34 29.06 -6.29
C SER A 141 9.03 29.23 -4.78
N SER A 142 7.79 28.94 -4.40
CA SER A 142 7.38 28.84 -3.00
C SER A 142 7.80 27.49 -2.44
N LYS A 143 8.87 27.55 -1.63
CA LYS A 143 9.30 26.61 -0.58
C LYS A 143 8.22 25.60 -0.15
N VAL A 144 8.58 24.31 -0.12
CA VAL A 144 8.20 23.42 0.98
C VAL A 144 9.43 22.59 1.35
N ARG A 145 10.24 23.13 2.28
CA ARG A 145 11.15 22.29 3.06
C ARG A 145 10.27 21.66 4.13
N ASP A 146 9.89 20.42 3.93
CA ASP A 146 9.32 19.56 4.96
C ASP A 146 10.36 19.33 6.06
N LYS A 147 10.52 20.31 6.94
CA LYS A 147 11.16 20.13 8.24
C LYS A 147 10.10 19.60 9.20
N TYR A 148 9.79 18.32 9.09
CA TYR A 148 8.99 17.67 10.13
C TYR A 148 9.75 17.67 11.45
N ASN A 149 9.05 18.27 12.41
CA ASN A 149 9.34 18.46 13.81
C ASN A 149 9.79 17.15 14.47
N LYS A 150 11.01 17.08 15.00
CA LYS A 150 11.49 15.97 15.82
C LYS A 150 11.20 16.31 17.29
N PRO A 151 10.28 15.63 17.99
CA PRO A 151 9.89 16.01 19.35
C PRO A 151 10.92 15.65 20.43
N TYR A 152 12.06 15.05 20.07
CA TYR A 152 13.17 14.79 21.01
C TYR A 152 14.52 15.11 20.36
N ALA A 153 14.76 16.39 20.07
CA ALA A 153 16.11 16.86 19.79
C ALA A 153 16.87 16.99 21.13
N LYS A 154 17.84 16.11 21.36
CA LYS A 154 18.74 16.20 22.53
C LYS A 154 19.38 17.59 22.56
N SER A 155 19.12 18.35 23.62
CA SER A 155 19.86 19.56 23.96
C SER A 155 21.33 19.19 24.08
N LYS A 156 22.16 19.73 23.18
CA LYS A 156 23.61 19.76 23.41
C LYS A 156 23.88 20.96 24.31
N MET A 157 24.15 20.72 25.59
CA MET A 157 24.85 21.68 26.42
C MET A 157 26.17 22.02 25.73
N ARG A 158 26.35 23.29 25.36
CA ARG A 158 27.66 23.83 25.00
C ARG A 158 28.34 24.20 26.32
N ARG A 159 29.52 23.63 26.54
CA ARG A 159 30.50 24.13 27.52
C ARG A 159 31.06 25.46 27.03
#